data_AF-A0A9E3E8H0-F1
#
_entry.id   AF-A0A9E3E8H0-F1
#
_cell.length_a   1.000
_cell.length_b   1.000
_cell.length_c   1.000
_cell.angle_alpha   90.00
_cell.angle_beta   90.00
_cell.angle_gamma   90.00
#
_symmetry.space_group_name_H-M   'P 1'
#
loop_
_entity.id
_entity.type
_entity.pdbx_description
1 polymer ?
#
loop_
_entity_poly.entity_id
_entity_poly.type
_entity_poly.pdbx_seq_one_letter_code
_entity_poly.pdbx_strand_id
1 'polypeptide(L)'
;MSEPDGRPGPAGAQQASVPEGLVSAVVNLVNTGPVLLGAYTIAELTAVDAVVDFLEARPSDEVLAEAVRSLAARQLLVAGDGDQVQVRGDLGIAVAFEQRAHMVLDARLTGTEPGEPWRVLLLPQPEKICLHYRIDALGIHQIGLYKLDQALDFLADWLPGGPRAGPDPAVDADSLLGSAGRSALVTVTRYTTQGSAEIAGASTDLILARRDGRLYVLTRDPADRARLVPRPDDGKDLRAMIGDLLT
;
A
#
# COMPACT_ATOMS: atom_id res chain seq x y z
N MET A 1 -45.68 -22.14 8.21
CA MET A 1 -45.46 -20.69 8.04
C MET A 1 -44.10 -20.42 8.65
N SER A 2 -43.07 -20.34 7.82
CA SER A 2 -41.70 -20.13 8.25
C SER A 2 -41.20 -18.90 7.51
N GLU A 3 -40.87 -17.86 8.25
CA GLU A 3 -40.27 -16.62 7.73
C GLU A 3 -38.87 -16.92 7.16
N PRO A 4 -38.50 -16.34 6.01
CA PRO A 4 -37.10 -16.35 5.58
C PRO A 4 -36.32 -15.27 6.34
N ASP A 5 -35.30 -15.72 7.07
CA ASP A 5 -34.29 -14.92 7.76
C ASP A 5 -33.40 -14.22 6.72
N GLY A 6 -33.87 -13.06 6.24
CA GLY A 6 -33.16 -12.20 5.30
C GLY A 6 -32.15 -11.32 6.03
N ARG A 7 -30.99 -11.87 6.41
CA ARG A 7 -29.83 -11.04 6.71
C ARG A 7 -29.30 -10.46 5.41
N PRO A 8 -29.26 -9.13 5.21
CA PRO A 8 -28.55 -8.56 4.09
C PRO A 8 -27.06 -8.90 4.25
N GLY A 9 -26.48 -9.56 3.24
CA GLY A 9 -25.04 -9.71 3.13
C GLY A 9 -24.36 -8.34 3.01
N PRO A 10 -23.03 -8.25 3.23
CA PRO A 10 -22.31 -7.00 3.06
C PRO A 10 -22.58 -6.48 1.65
N ALA A 11 -23.18 -5.29 1.57
CA ALA A 11 -23.37 -4.60 0.31
C ALA A 11 -21.99 -4.46 -0.33
N GLY A 12 -21.80 -5.09 -1.50
CA GLY A 12 -20.59 -4.90 -2.29
C GLY A 12 -20.39 -3.42 -2.50
N ALA A 13 -19.24 -2.90 -2.09
CA ALA A 13 -18.87 -1.52 -2.31
C ALA A 13 -19.09 -1.20 -3.79
N GLN A 14 -19.89 -0.18 -4.06
CA GLN A 14 -20.20 0.23 -5.41
C GLN A 14 -18.93 0.79 -6.04
N GLN A 15 -18.41 0.05 -7.03
CA GLN A 15 -17.25 0.44 -7.82
C GLN A 15 -17.48 1.84 -8.41
N ALA A 16 -16.63 2.79 -8.03
CA ALA A 16 -16.65 4.13 -8.59
C ALA A 16 -16.44 4.03 -10.11
N SER A 17 -17.34 4.62 -10.90
CA SER A 17 -17.21 4.58 -12.36
C SER A 17 -16.02 5.43 -12.80
N VAL A 18 -15.00 4.78 -13.37
CA VAL A 18 -13.81 5.45 -13.90
C VAL A 18 -14.15 6.10 -15.25
N PRO A 19 -14.03 7.43 -15.41
CA PRO A 19 -14.33 8.10 -16.68
C PRO A 19 -13.46 7.59 -17.83
N GLU A 20 -14.07 7.48 -19.01
CA GLU A 20 -13.35 7.07 -20.23
C GLU A 20 -12.17 8.00 -20.51
N GLY A 21 -11.01 7.42 -20.80
CA GLY A 21 -9.79 8.17 -21.11
C GLY A 21 -9.04 8.73 -19.90
N LEU A 22 -9.58 8.65 -18.67
CA LEU A 22 -8.90 9.16 -17.47
C LEU A 22 -7.53 8.52 -17.27
N VAL A 23 -7.45 7.19 -17.35
CA VAL A 23 -6.20 6.43 -17.14
C VAL A 23 -5.14 6.89 -18.14
N SER A 24 -5.46 6.93 -19.43
CA SER A 24 -4.53 7.35 -20.47
C SER A 24 -4.05 8.79 -20.28
N ALA A 25 -4.95 9.71 -19.90
CA ALA A 25 -4.59 11.10 -19.63
C ALA A 25 -3.63 11.21 -18.43
N VAL A 26 -3.89 10.49 -17.35
CA VAL A 26 -3.05 10.50 -16.15
C VAL A 26 -1.70 9.84 -16.42
N VAL A 27 -1.65 8.74 -17.15
CA VAL A 27 -0.37 8.10 -17.58
C VAL A 27 0.47 9.08 -18.40
N ASN A 28 -0.15 9.81 -19.33
CA ASN A 28 0.55 10.84 -20.10
C ASN A 28 1.07 11.97 -19.21
N LEU A 29 0.33 12.36 -18.18
CA LEU A 29 0.79 13.36 -17.22
C LEU A 29 1.95 12.85 -16.36
N VAL A 30 1.88 11.62 -15.84
CA VAL A 30 2.99 10.99 -15.09
C VAL A 30 4.27 10.93 -15.92
N ASN A 31 4.14 10.79 -17.24
CA ASN A 31 5.29 10.78 -18.15
C ASN A 31 6.03 12.13 -18.21
N THR A 32 5.37 13.25 -17.89
CA THR A 32 5.98 14.58 -17.81
C THR A 32 6.49 14.93 -16.41
N GLY A 33 6.05 14.20 -15.38
CA GLY A 33 6.53 14.32 -14.01
C GLY A 33 5.55 13.70 -13.01
N PRO A 34 5.92 13.59 -11.72
CA PRO A 34 5.01 13.08 -10.69
C PRO A 34 3.68 13.84 -10.63
N VAL A 35 2.59 13.10 -10.44
CA VAL A 35 1.25 13.68 -10.23
C VAL A 35 0.89 13.54 -8.77
N LEU A 36 0.92 14.65 -8.03
CA LEU A 36 0.54 14.68 -6.62
C LEU A 36 -0.98 14.75 -6.51
N LEU A 37 -1.57 13.79 -5.79
CA LEU A 37 -3.00 13.62 -5.62
C LEU A 37 -3.48 14.11 -4.24
N GLY A 38 -2.76 15.03 -3.61
CA GLY A 38 -3.13 15.58 -2.31
C GLY A 38 -2.86 14.65 -1.12
N ALA A 39 -3.60 14.89 -0.05
CA ALA A 39 -3.51 14.21 1.23
C ALA A 39 -4.92 14.03 1.80
N TYR A 40 -5.18 12.88 2.41
CA TYR A 40 -6.50 12.51 2.91
C TYR A 40 -6.34 11.82 4.26
N THR A 41 -7.34 11.97 5.12
CA THR A 41 -7.36 11.17 6.34
C THR A 41 -7.66 9.71 6.00
N ILE A 42 -7.24 8.78 6.86
CA ILE A 42 -7.61 7.37 6.74
C ILE A 42 -9.14 7.20 6.67
N ALA A 43 -9.89 8.01 7.44
CA ALA A 43 -11.34 7.98 7.44
C ALA A 43 -11.95 8.43 6.11
N GLU A 44 -11.35 9.43 5.45
CA GLU A 44 -11.80 9.90 4.14
C GLU A 44 -11.55 8.87 3.05
N LEU A 45 -10.41 8.17 3.07
CA LEU A 45 -10.18 7.05 2.15
C LEU A 45 -11.13 5.89 2.44
N THR A 46 -11.31 5.52 3.72
CA THR A 46 -12.26 4.47 4.11
C THR A 46 -13.69 4.79 3.66
N ALA A 47 -14.10 6.06 3.72
CA ALA A 47 -15.42 6.50 3.31
C ALA A 47 -15.70 6.33 1.80
N VAL A 48 -14.65 6.24 0.99
CA VAL A 48 -14.73 6.01 -0.46
C VAL A 48 -14.23 4.63 -0.88
N ASP A 49 -14.15 3.71 0.09
CA ASP A 49 -13.65 2.34 -0.10
C ASP A 49 -12.21 2.26 -0.63
N ALA A 50 -11.40 3.27 -0.30
CA ALA A 50 -9.96 3.27 -0.56
C ALA A 50 -9.17 2.88 0.70
N VAL A 51 -8.10 2.13 0.48
CA VAL A 51 -7.10 1.66 1.43
C VAL A 51 -7.67 0.72 2.51
N VAL A 52 -8.92 0.27 2.37
CA VAL A 52 -9.67 -0.47 3.41
C VAL A 52 -8.97 -1.77 3.82
N ASP A 53 -8.50 -2.55 2.85
CA ASP A 53 -7.80 -3.82 3.08
C ASP A 53 -6.46 -3.65 3.81
N PHE A 54 -5.95 -2.42 3.89
CA PHE A 54 -4.66 -2.11 4.47
C PHE A 54 -4.77 -1.56 5.89
N LEU A 55 -5.98 -1.29 6.39
CA LEU A 55 -6.16 -0.69 7.70
C LEU A 55 -5.95 -1.73 8.81
N GLU A 56 -5.16 -1.37 9.82
CA GLU A 56 -5.02 -2.18 11.03
C GLU A 56 -6.31 -2.15 11.88
N ALA A 57 -7.04 -1.03 11.82
CA ALA A 57 -8.33 -0.86 12.47
C ALA A 57 -9.23 0.06 11.62
N ARG A 58 -10.49 -0.34 11.45
CA ARG A 58 -11.51 0.50 10.81
C ARG A 58 -11.80 1.72 11.70
N PRO A 59 -11.85 2.95 11.15
CA PRO A 59 -12.33 4.12 11.87
C PRO A 59 -13.76 3.91 12.42
N SER A 60 -14.08 4.60 13.52
CA SER A 60 -15.42 4.55 14.11
C SER A 60 -16.46 5.20 13.18
N ASP A 61 -17.73 4.79 13.30
CA ASP A 61 -18.80 5.30 12.43
C ASP A 61 -18.99 6.82 12.57
N GLU A 62 -18.73 7.40 13.75
CA GLU A 62 -18.76 8.85 13.96
C GLU A 62 -17.68 9.56 13.15
N VAL A 63 -16.46 9.03 13.16
CA VAL A 63 -15.32 9.56 12.39
C VAL A 63 -15.57 9.41 10.89
N LEU A 64 -16.16 8.29 10.46
CA LEU A 64 -16.55 8.09 9.06
C LEU A 64 -17.64 9.07 8.61
N ALA A 65 -18.65 9.32 9.45
CA ALA A 65 -19.69 10.29 9.14
C ALA A 65 -19.13 11.71 9.00
N GLU A 66 -18.15 12.09 9.83
CA GLU A 66 -17.45 13.37 9.67
C GLU A 66 -16.60 13.42 8.40
N ALA A 67 -15.91 12.33 8.06
CA ALA A 67 -15.17 12.24 6.81
C ALA A 67 -16.07 12.40 5.57
N VAL A 68 -17.24 11.76 5.56
CA VAL A 68 -18.25 11.92 4.50
C VAL A 68 -18.71 13.38 4.39
N ARG A 69 -18.98 14.04 5.54
CA ARG A 69 -19.34 15.47 5.56
C ARG A 69 -18.23 16.36 5.02
N SER A 70 -16.97 16.13 5.43
CA SER A 70 -15.79 16.83 4.94
C SER A 70 -15.65 16.70 3.42
N LEU A 71 -15.75 15.48 2.90
CA LEU A 71 -15.64 15.21 1.46
C LEU A 71 -16.77 15.85 0.66
N ALA A 72 -17.99 15.79 1.16
CA ALA A 72 -19.15 16.42 0.53
C ALA A 72 -19.03 17.95 0.52
N ALA A 73 -18.58 18.55 1.63
CA ALA A 73 -18.34 19.99 1.72
C ALA A 73 -17.28 20.47 0.73
N ARG A 74 -16.28 19.64 0.44
CA ARG A 74 -15.23 19.88 -0.56
C ARG A 74 -15.62 19.49 -1.99
N GLN A 75 -16.85 19.02 -2.20
CA GLN A 75 -17.36 18.53 -3.49
C GLN A 75 -16.54 17.37 -4.09
N LEU A 76 -15.79 16.64 -3.26
CA LEU A 76 -15.05 15.45 -3.66
C LEU A 76 -15.91 14.19 -3.61
N LEU A 77 -17.00 14.23 -2.84
CA LEU A 77 -18.00 13.20 -2.78
C LEU A 77 -19.35 13.81 -3.08
N VAL A 78 -19.99 13.40 -4.16
CA VAL A 78 -21.30 13.95 -4.58
C VAL A 78 -22.27 12.83 -4.92
N ALA A 79 -23.56 13.12 -4.86
CA ALA A 79 -24.58 12.21 -5.36
C ALA A 79 -24.38 11.95 -6.86
N GLY A 80 -24.36 10.68 -7.24
CA GLY A 80 -24.42 10.20 -8.61
C GLY A 80 -25.85 9.88 -9.04
N ASP A 81 -25.99 9.12 -10.12
CA ASP A 81 -27.30 8.67 -10.60
C ASP A 81 -27.86 7.56 -9.68
N GLY A 82 -29.09 7.75 -9.20
CA GLY A 82 -29.73 6.81 -8.27
C GLY A 82 -29.07 6.82 -6.89
N ASP A 83 -28.79 5.63 -6.35
CA ASP A 83 -28.14 5.45 -5.04
C ASP A 83 -26.59 5.47 -5.12
N GLN A 84 -26.03 5.85 -6.28
CA GLN A 84 -24.58 5.88 -6.49
C GLN A 84 -23.97 7.14 -5.90
N VAL A 85 -22.71 7.04 -5.48
CA VAL A 85 -21.92 8.20 -5.05
C VAL A 85 -20.74 8.36 -6.02
N GLN A 86 -20.48 9.59 -6.45
CA GLN A 86 -19.35 9.92 -7.32
C GLN A 86 -18.21 10.52 -6.50
N VAL A 87 -17.03 9.94 -6.64
CA VAL A 87 -15.78 10.47 -6.10
C VAL A 87 -15.09 11.31 -7.19
N ARG A 88 -14.70 12.53 -6.85
CA ARG A 88 -14.18 13.53 -7.81
C ARG A 88 -12.77 13.99 -7.46
N GLY A 89 -12.18 14.72 -8.40
CA GLY A 89 -10.87 15.33 -8.24
C GLY A 89 -9.73 14.32 -8.18
N ASP A 90 -8.66 14.72 -7.51
CA ASP A 90 -7.50 13.90 -7.18
C ASP A 90 -7.85 12.67 -6.35
N LEU A 91 -8.82 12.74 -5.43
CA LEU A 91 -9.33 11.57 -4.72
C LEU A 91 -9.93 10.53 -5.68
N GLY A 92 -10.73 10.99 -6.64
CA GLY A 92 -11.31 10.11 -7.67
C GLY A 92 -10.24 9.42 -8.53
N ILE A 93 -9.13 10.12 -8.82
CA ILE A 93 -7.98 9.52 -9.50
C ILE A 93 -7.34 8.44 -8.62
N ALA A 94 -7.10 8.71 -7.34
CA ALA A 94 -6.52 7.73 -6.42
C ALA A 94 -7.37 6.45 -6.33
N VAL A 95 -8.67 6.59 -6.11
CA VAL A 95 -9.64 5.47 -6.08
C VAL A 95 -9.62 4.68 -7.38
N ALA A 96 -9.65 5.35 -8.53
CA ALA A 96 -9.64 4.70 -9.84
C ALA A 96 -8.36 3.87 -10.10
N PHE A 97 -7.21 4.36 -9.63
CA PHE A 97 -5.93 3.65 -9.79
C PHE A 97 -5.75 2.53 -8.76
N GLU A 98 -6.32 2.69 -7.58
CA GLU A 98 -6.34 1.65 -6.56
C GLU A 98 -7.20 0.45 -6.99
N GLN A 99 -8.43 0.69 -7.46
CA GLN A 99 -9.33 -0.37 -7.96
C GLN A 99 -8.80 -1.13 -9.18
N ARG A 100 -7.80 -0.58 -9.86
CA ARG A 100 -7.11 -1.22 -11.00
C ARG A 100 -5.88 -2.01 -10.56
N ALA A 101 -5.41 -1.84 -9.33
CA ALA A 101 -4.19 -2.47 -8.86
C ALA A 101 -4.43 -3.95 -8.56
N HIS A 102 -3.67 -4.82 -9.22
CA HIS A 102 -3.74 -6.27 -8.96
C HIS A 102 -2.71 -6.73 -7.93
N MET A 103 -1.95 -5.79 -7.38
CA MET A 103 -0.96 -6.05 -6.35
C MET A 103 -0.67 -4.78 -5.56
N VAL A 104 -0.22 -5.00 -4.34
CA VAL A 104 0.27 -3.98 -3.43
C VAL A 104 1.57 -4.43 -2.81
N LEU A 105 2.51 -3.51 -2.69
CA LEU A 105 3.66 -3.61 -1.83
C LEU A 105 3.43 -2.72 -0.62
N ASP A 106 3.33 -3.33 0.56
CA ASP A 106 3.22 -2.67 1.87
C ASP A 106 4.58 -2.71 2.56
N ALA A 107 5.23 -1.56 2.67
CA ALA A 107 6.49 -1.40 3.37
C ALA A 107 6.26 -0.67 4.70
N ARG A 108 6.59 -1.32 5.81
CA ARG A 108 6.46 -0.78 7.17
C ARG A 108 7.84 -0.67 7.80
N LEU A 109 8.08 0.42 8.51
CA LEU A 109 9.37 0.76 9.07
C LEU A 109 9.27 1.05 10.57
N THR A 110 10.28 0.60 11.32
CA THR A 110 10.48 0.94 12.73
C THR A 110 11.64 1.92 12.88
N GLY A 111 11.65 2.68 13.98
CA GLY A 111 12.69 3.67 14.24
C GLY A 111 12.56 4.94 13.39
N THR A 112 11.35 5.29 12.98
CA THR A 112 11.03 6.58 12.35
C THR A 112 11.03 7.74 13.34
N GLU A 113 11.41 8.92 12.87
CA GLU A 113 11.23 10.17 13.61
C GLU A 113 9.86 10.82 13.32
N PRO A 114 9.37 11.74 14.18
CA PRO A 114 8.15 12.50 13.89
C PRO A 114 8.21 13.22 12.54
N GLY A 115 7.18 13.03 11.71
CA GLY A 115 7.13 13.59 10.35
C GLY A 115 7.75 12.68 9.28
N GLU A 116 8.42 11.58 9.66
CA GLU A 116 8.76 10.53 8.71
C GLU A 116 7.56 9.59 8.51
N PRO A 117 7.27 9.16 7.26
CA PRO A 117 6.34 8.07 7.07
C PRO A 117 6.90 6.82 7.74
N TRP A 118 6.04 6.09 8.46
CA TRP A 118 6.32 4.76 9.00
C TRP A 118 5.81 3.65 8.08
N ARG A 119 4.96 4.01 7.10
CA ARG A 119 4.43 3.06 6.13
C ARG A 119 4.31 3.67 4.74
N VAL A 120 4.63 2.86 3.74
CA VAL A 120 4.52 3.18 2.33
C VAL A 120 3.74 2.07 1.64
N LEU A 121 2.70 2.44 0.88
CA LEU A 121 2.02 1.51 -0.02
C LEU A 121 2.37 1.88 -1.45
N LEU A 122 2.83 0.90 -2.22
CA LEU A 122 3.01 1.01 -3.66
C LEU A 122 2.01 0.08 -4.36
N LEU A 123 1.23 0.64 -5.29
CA LEU A 123 0.25 -0.09 -6.10
C LEU A 123 0.64 0.05 -7.58
N PRO A 124 1.53 -0.83 -8.08
CA PRO A 124 1.97 -0.84 -9.47
C PRO A 124 0.81 -1.06 -10.44
N GLN A 125 0.90 -0.39 -11.60
CA GLN A 125 -0.07 -0.45 -12.67
C GLN A 125 0.52 -1.14 -13.90
N PRO A 126 -0.29 -1.74 -14.78
CA PRO A 126 0.18 -2.34 -16.04
C PRO A 126 1.00 -1.37 -16.90
N GLU A 127 0.67 -0.08 -16.86
CA GLU A 127 1.32 0.99 -17.64
C GLU A 127 2.69 1.43 -17.09
N LYS A 128 3.28 0.68 -16.15
CA LYS A 128 4.57 0.99 -15.49
C LYS A 128 4.57 2.35 -14.77
N ILE A 129 3.41 2.73 -14.24
CA ILE A 129 3.26 3.76 -13.23
C ILE A 129 2.84 3.12 -11.91
N CYS A 130 2.93 3.87 -10.81
CA CYS A 130 2.66 3.36 -9.48
C CYS A 130 1.94 4.41 -8.65
N LEU A 131 0.81 4.02 -8.06
CA LEU A 131 0.16 4.80 -7.02
C LEU A 131 0.90 4.58 -5.71
N HIS A 132 1.28 5.67 -5.06
CA HIS A 132 2.14 5.68 -3.89
C HIS A 132 1.46 6.43 -2.75
N TYR A 133 1.22 5.73 -1.65
CA TYR A 133 0.76 6.31 -0.39
C TYR A 133 1.91 6.40 0.60
N ARG A 134 2.08 7.56 1.24
CA ARG A 134 2.99 7.75 2.38
C ARG A 134 2.17 8.04 3.63
N ILE A 135 2.39 7.22 4.65
CA ILE A 135 1.60 7.22 5.88
C ILE A 135 2.52 7.48 7.06
N ASP A 136 2.20 8.52 7.83
CA ASP A 136 2.89 8.86 9.07
C ASP A 136 1.95 8.73 10.28
N ALA A 137 2.36 9.26 11.43
CA ALA A 137 1.59 9.21 12.67
C ALA A 137 0.26 10.01 12.63
N LEU A 138 0.11 10.95 11.69
CA LEU A 138 -1.08 11.78 11.50
C LEU A 138 -2.05 11.21 10.45
N GLY A 139 -1.59 10.26 9.63
CA GLY A 139 -2.37 9.62 8.59
C GLY A 139 -1.65 9.66 7.25
N ILE A 140 -2.40 9.81 6.16
CA ILE A 140 -1.84 9.82 4.80
C ILE A 140 -1.51 11.26 4.43
N HIS A 141 -0.24 11.62 4.56
CA HIS A 141 0.21 12.98 4.27
C HIS A 141 0.52 13.19 2.77
N GLN A 142 0.67 12.12 1.99
CA GLN A 142 0.89 12.22 0.55
C GLN A 142 0.33 11.01 -0.21
N ILE A 143 -0.42 11.31 -1.26
CA ILE A 143 -0.74 10.39 -2.36
C ILE A 143 -0.12 10.94 -3.64
N GLY A 144 0.49 10.07 -4.44
CA GLY A 144 0.97 10.47 -5.75
C GLY A 144 1.08 9.32 -6.75
N LEU A 145 1.08 9.66 -8.02
CA LEU A 145 1.39 8.76 -9.13
C LEU A 145 2.76 9.08 -9.69
N TYR A 146 3.59 8.05 -9.77
CA TYR A 146 4.98 8.11 -10.20
C TYR A 146 5.24 7.08 -11.29
N LYS A 147 6.29 7.26 -12.07
CA LYS A 147 6.83 6.14 -12.87
C LYS A 147 7.26 5.03 -11.91
N LEU A 148 7.05 3.78 -12.30
CA LEU A 148 7.35 2.63 -11.44
C LEU A 148 8.82 2.65 -10.98
N ASP A 149 9.76 2.88 -11.91
CA ASP A 149 11.19 2.95 -11.58
C ASP A 149 11.49 4.04 -10.54
N GLN A 150 10.86 5.21 -10.68
CA GLN A 150 11.02 6.31 -9.74
C GLN A 150 10.43 5.99 -8.36
N ALA A 151 9.27 5.32 -8.31
CA ALA A 151 8.67 4.87 -7.06
C ALA A 151 9.56 3.83 -6.34
N LEU A 152 10.18 2.92 -7.10
CA LEU A 152 11.12 1.94 -6.58
C LEU A 152 12.39 2.60 -6.03
N ASP A 153 12.92 3.61 -6.71
CA ASP A 153 14.08 4.38 -6.23
C ASP A 153 13.74 5.08 -4.91
N PHE A 154 12.61 5.77 -4.83
CA PHE A 154 12.16 6.43 -3.59
C PHE A 154 11.95 5.46 -2.44
N LEU A 155 11.41 4.27 -2.71
CA LEU A 155 11.23 3.25 -1.69
C LEU A 155 12.58 2.70 -1.21
N ALA A 156 13.50 2.39 -2.13
CA ALA A 156 14.82 1.88 -1.79
C ALA A 156 15.63 2.89 -0.96
N ASP A 157 15.54 4.18 -1.29
CA ASP A 157 16.21 5.27 -0.55
C ASP A 157 15.63 5.47 0.86
N TRP A 158 14.32 5.21 1.05
CA TRP A 158 13.66 5.37 2.34
C TRP A 158 13.86 4.18 3.30
N LEU A 159 14.07 2.98 2.76
CA LEU A 159 14.27 1.75 3.52
C LEU A 159 15.64 1.71 4.23
N PRO A 160 15.83 0.82 5.23
CA PRO A 160 17.12 0.67 5.89
C PRO A 160 18.22 0.29 4.88
N GLY A 161 19.22 1.17 4.73
CA GLY A 161 20.37 0.95 3.85
C GLY A 161 21.67 0.63 4.58
N GLY A 162 22.71 0.31 3.81
CA GLY A 162 24.07 0.06 4.30
C GLY A 162 24.72 -1.17 3.62
N PRO A 163 26.01 -1.41 3.86
CA PRO A 163 26.69 -2.61 3.37
C PRO A 163 25.99 -3.88 3.85
N ARG A 164 25.75 -4.81 2.93
CA ARG A 164 25.07 -6.07 3.23
C ARG A 164 25.88 -6.89 4.27
N ALA A 165 25.20 -7.41 5.26
CA ALA A 165 25.73 -8.46 6.11
C ALA A 165 25.75 -9.78 5.31
N GLY A 166 26.82 -10.56 5.45
CA GLY A 166 26.86 -11.89 4.83
C GLY A 166 25.73 -12.77 5.37
N PRO A 167 25.17 -13.70 4.56
CA PRO A 167 24.12 -14.59 5.01
C PRO A 167 24.67 -15.51 6.10
N ASP A 168 24.17 -15.35 7.33
CA ASP A 168 24.56 -16.16 8.47
C ASP A 168 23.32 -16.86 9.07
N PRO A 169 23.17 -18.18 8.86
CA PRO A 169 22.02 -18.94 9.33
C PRO A 169 21.97 -19.08 10.86
N ALA A 170 23.04 -18.72 11.57
CA ALA A 170 23.08 -18.68 13.04
C ALA A 170 22.53 -17.36 13.62
N VAL A 171 22.17 -16.39 12.78
CA VAL A 171 21.57 -15.13 13.23
C VAL A 171 20.22 -15.41 13.88
N ASP A 172 20.12 -15.06 15.16
CA ASP A 172 18.86 -14.95 15.88
C ASP A 172 18.11 -13.72 15.36
N ALA A 173 17.04 -13.96 14.59
CA ALA A 173 16.26 -12.92 13.95
C ALA A 173 15.51 -12.04 14.96
N ASP A 174 15.03 -12.59 16.07
CA ASP A 174 14.28 -11.84 17.08
C ASP A 174 15.20 -10.87 17.81
N SER A 175 16.38 -11.36 18.22
CA SER A 175 17.43 -10.53 18.82
C SER A 175 17.94 -9.46 17.86
N LEU A 176 18.12 -9.80 16.57
CA LEU A 176 18.50 -8.84 15.53
C LEU A 176 17.45 -7.74 15.38
N LEU A 177 16.17 -8.09 15.25
CA LEU A 177 15.10 -7.12 15.06
C LEU A 177 14.88 -6.25 16.31
N GLY A 178 15.00 -6.82 17.51
CA GLY A 178 14.86 -6.10 18.77
C GLY A 178 16.01 -5.13 19.07
N SER A 179 17.18 -5.31 18.44
CA SER A 179 18.36 -4.45 18.62
C SER A 179 18.68 -3.56 17.40
N ALA A 180 17.94 -3.71 16.29
CA ALA A 180 18.15 -2.92 15.09
C ALA A 180 17.74 -1.47 15.32
N GLY A 181 18.60 -0.53 14.91
CA GLY A 181 18.28 0.90 14.99
C GLY A 181 17.18 1.31 14.00
N ARG A 182 17.03 0.58 12.89
CA ARG A 182 15.96 0.74 11.90
C ARG A 182 15.71 -0.64 11.27
N SER A 183 14.46 -1.07 11.22
CA SER A 183 14.05 -2.30 10.53
C SER A 183 12.85 -2.03 9.64
N ALA A 184 12.68 -2.85 8.61
CA ALA A 184 11.52 -2.77 7.74
C ALA A 184 10.99 -4.16 7.38
N LEU A 185 9.67 -4.25 7.25
CA LEU A 185 8.96 -5.36 6.63
C LEU A 185 8.37 -4.85 5.32
N VAL A 186 8.73 -5.51 4.22
CA VAL A 186 8.15 -5.27 2.90
C VAL A 186 7.37 -6.51 2.51
N THR A 187 6.05 -6.38 2.41
CA THR A 187 5.14 -7.44 2.01
C THR A 187 4.54 -7.11 0.67
N VAL A 188 4.68 -8.01 -0.31
CA VAL A 188 3.94 -7.92 -1.57
C VAL A 188 2.77 -8.87 -1.54
N THR A 189 1.56 -8.34 -1.67
CA THR A 189 0.31 -9.11 -1.79
C THR A 189 -0.22 -8.97 -3.21
N ARG A 190 -0.49 -10.10 -3.86
CA ARG A 190 -1.16 -10.14 -5.17
C ARG A 190 -2.63 -10.45 -4.97
N TYR A 191 -3.49 -9.61 -5.53
CA TYR A 191 -4.91 -9.83 -5.50
C TYR A 191 -5.31 -10.83 -6.57
N THR A 192 -6.14 -11.78 -6.18
CA THR A 192 -6.81 -12.68 -7.11
C THR A 192 -8.28 -12.36 -7.09
N THR A 193 -8.89 -12.25 -8.27
CA THR A 193 -10.34 -12.16 -8.39
C THR A 193 -10.93 -13.57 -8.37
N GLN A 194 -11.74 -13.89 -7.36
CA GLN A 194 -12.64 -15.04 -7.39
C GLN A 194 -14.08 -14.52 -7.43
N GLY A 195 -14.68 -14.51 -8.61
CA GLY A 195 -15.98 -13.89 -8.82
C GLY A 195 -15.89 -12.36 -8.78
N SER A 196 -16.78 -11.71 -8.03
CA SER A 196 -16.82 -10.25 -7.83
C SER A 196 -16.07 -9.78 -6.57
N ALA A 197 -15.43 -10.68 -5.83
CA ALA A 197 -14.65 -10.36 -4.63
C ALA A 197 -13.16 -10.47 -4.92
N GLU A 198 -12.40 -9.46 -4.52
CA GLU A 198 -10.95 -9.54 -4.46
C GLU A 198 -10.55 -10.35 -3.23
N ILE A 199 -9.67 -11.33 -3.42
CA ILE A 199 -9.12 -12.15 -2.35
C ILE A 199 -7.61 -11.95 -2.36
N ALA A 200 -7.06 -11.58 -1.20
CA ALA A 200 -5.62 -11.56 -0.97
C ALA A 200 -5.02 -12.94 -1.30
N GLY A 201 -4.20 -12.99 -2.34
CA GLY A 201 -3.54 -14.20 -2.83
C GLY A 201 -2.23 -14.47 -2.10
N ALA A 202 -1.24 -14.99 -2.84
CA ALA A 202 0.09 -15.25 -2.28
C ALA A 202 0.77 -13.94 -1.84
N SER A 203 1.38 -13.96 -0.66
CA SER A 203 2.23 -12.89 -0.16
C SER A 203 3.70 -13.31 -0.12
N THR A 204 4.59 -12.35 -0.39
CA THR A 204 6.04 -12.52 -0.24
C THR A 204 6.59 -11.44 0.67
N ASP A 205 7.35 -11.84 1.70
CA ASP A 205 7.93 -10.94 2.68
C ASP A 205 9.44 -10.81 2.50
N LEU A 206 9.91 -9.57 2.54
CA LEU A 206 11.31 -9.18 2.64
C LEU A 206 11.50 -8.37 3.93
N ILE A 207 12.38 -8.83 4.81
CA ILE A 207 12.65 -8.21 6.10
C ILE A 207 14.06 -7.61 6.04
N LEU A 208 14.18 -6.34 6.43
CA LEU A 208 15.42 -5.58 6.45
C LEU A 208 15.71 -5.16 7.89
N ALA A 209 16.94 -5.32 8.34
CA ALA A 209 17.36 -4.84 9.66
C ALA A 209 18.74 -4.21 9.59
N ARG A 210 18.88 -2.97 10.03
CA ARG A 210 20.16 -2.28 10.14
C ARG A 210 20.68 -2.36 11.57
N ARG A 211 21.80 -3.07 11.77
CA ARG A 211 22.51 -3.18 13.05
C ARG A 211 24.00 -2.99 12.82
N ASP A 212 24.63 -2.15 13.66
CA ASP A 212 26.07 -1.84 13.60
C ASP A 212 26.54 -1.41 12.21
N GLY A 213 25.72 -0.62 11.51
CA GLY A 213 25.99 -0.13 10.16
C GLY A 213 25.86 -1.16 9.04
N ARG A 214 25.51 -2.42 9.34
CA ARG A 214 25.29 -3.47 8.35
C ARG A 214 23.81 -3.73 8.12
N LEU A 215 23.46 -4.01 6.86
CA LEU A 215 22.11 -4.36 6.45
C LEU A 215 21.95 -5.88 6.38
N TYR A 216 21.11 -6.41 7.25
CA TYR A 216 20.66 -7.80 7.22
C TYR A 216 19.39 -7.91 6.38
N VAL A 217 19.34 -8.90 5.50
CA VAL A 217 18.21 -9.15 4.59
C VAL A 217 17.70 -10.57 4.87
N LEU A 218 16.47 -10.67 5.33
CA LEU A 218 15.83 -11.93 5.69
C LEU A 218 14.56 -12.14 4.86
N THR A 219 14.17 -13.39 4.71
CA THR A 219 12.87 -13.80 4.13
C THR A 219 12.23 -14.84 5.04
N ARG A 220 10.95 -15.14 4.83
CA ARG A 220 10.32 -16.29 5.50
C ARG A 220 10.85 -17.60 4.92
N ASP A 221 11.08 -18.59 5.78
CA ASP A 221 11.42 -19.95 5.37
C ASP A 221 10.22 -20.57 4.63
N PRO A 222 10.38 -21.07 3.39
CA PRO A 222 9.31 -21.74 2.66
C PRO A 222 8.76 -22.99 3.37
N ALA A 223 9.58 -23.67 4.18
CA ALA A 223 9.18 -24.86 4.94
C ALA A 223 8.50 -24.51 6.28
N ASP A 224 8.81 -23.34 6.85
CA ASP A 224 8.21 -22.83 8.08
C ASP A 224 8.05 -21.31 8.01
N ARG A 225 6.86 -20.84 7.61
CA ARG A 225 6.60 -19.40 7.42
C ARG A 225 6.74 -18.57 8.71
N ALA A 226 6.74 -19.19 9.90
CA ALA A 226 6.99 -18.46 11.14
C ALA A 226 8.48 -18.11 11.31
N ARG A 227 9.38 -18.85 10.66
CA ARG A 227 10.82 -18.68 10.77
C ARG A 227 11.36 -17.69 9.73
N LEU A 228 12.27 -16.83 10.17
CA LEU A 228 13.06 -15.96 9.30
C LEU A 228 14.41 -16.59 9.01
N VAL A 229 14.84 -16.50 7.75
CA VAL A 229 16.14 -17.01 7.28
C VAL A 229 16.86 -15.94 6.46
N PRO A 230 18.20 -15.89 6.50
CA PRO A 230 18.96 -14.97 5.65
C PRO A 230 18.71 -15.22 4.17
N ARG A 231 18.47 -14.15 3.42
CA ARG A 231 18.38 -14.23 1.96
C ARG A 231 19.79 -14.43 1.38
N PRO A 232 19.98 -15.38 0.44
CA PRO A 232 21.24 -15.56 -0.27
C PRO A 232 21.73 -14.26 -0.90
N ASP A 233 23.04 -14.04 -0.93
CA ASP A 233 23.63 -12.89 -1.60
C ASP A 233 23.75 -13.15 -3.10
N ASP A 234 22.83 -12.56 -3.86
CA ASP A 234 22.76 -12.58 -5.31
C ASP A 234 23.42 -11.33 -5.94
N GLY A 235 24.10 -10.50 -5.14
CA GLY A 235 24.75 -9.28 -5.60
C GLY A 235 23.79 -8.15 -6.00
N LYS A 236 22.47 -8.32 -5.78
CA LYS A 236 21.47 -7.31 -6.09
C LYS A 236 21.46 -6.20 -5.04
N ASP A 237 21.30 -4.97 -5.51
CA ASP A 237 20.97 -3.85 -4.62
C ASP A 237 19.51 -3.93 -4.15
N LEU A 238 19.15 -3.06 -3.20
CA LEU A 238 17.83 -3.08 -2.59
C LEU A 238 16.73 -2.77 -3.61
N ARG A 239 16.97 -1.83 -4.53
CA ARG A 239 16.04 -1.48 -5.60
C ARG A 239 15.72 -2.70 -6.48
N ALA A 240 16.74 -3.43 -6.92
CA ALA A 240 16.58 -4.63 -7.72
C ALA A 240 15.88 -5.76 -6.93
N MET A 241 16.21 -5.94 -5.65
CA MET A 241 15.53 -6.93 -4.80
C MET A 241 14.03 -6.64 -4.64
N ILE A 242 13.65 -5.37 -4.48
CA ILE A 242 12.25 -4.95 -4.41
C ILE A 242 11.56 -5.15 -5.75
N GLY A 243 12.23 -4.79 -6.85
CA GLY A 243 11.71 -5.00 -8.22
C GLY A 243 11.39 -6.46 -8.51
N ASP A 244 12.23 -7.40 -8.06
CA ASP A 244 11.96 -8.84 -8.20
C ASP A 244 10.67 -9.28 -7.49
N LEU A 245 10.26 -8.63 -6.39
CA LEU A 245 9.04 -9.00 -5.68
C LEU A 245 7.78 -8.67 -6.51
N LEU A 246 7.90 -7.75 -7.47
CA LEU A 246 6.81 -7.29 -8.33
C LEU A 246 6.65 -8.11 -9.63
N THR A 247 7.61 -8.99 -9.95
CA THR A 247 7.52 -9.90 -11.12
C THR A 247 6.79 -11.17 -10.76
#